data_AF-A0A1R1JVQ8-F1
#
_entry.id   AF-A0A1R1JVQ8-F1
#
_cell.length_a   1.000
_cell.length_b   1.000
_cell.length_c   1.000
_cell.angle_alpha   90.00
_cell.angle_beta   90.00
_cell.angle_gamma   90.00
#
_symmetry.space_group_name_H-M   'P 1'
#
loop_
_entity.id
_entity.type
_entity.pdbx_description
1 polymer ?
#
loop_
_entity_poly.entity_id
_entity_poly.type
_entity_poly.pdbx_seq_one_letter_code
_entity_poly.pdbx_strand_id
1 'polypeptide(L)'
;MPNTFGPSFDSELAAAGLLGLPFVWYADGTVSYGEDLTAEQRAVLDAVVAGHDPTAPAPVAVPETVTKYQACVVLARHGLLDQVDAFFAAMVASDQRRLAWEMAAAVHRHSESTLSAIPHLGLSEAQADSMFIEASQVE
;
A
#
# COMPACT_ATOMS: atom_id res chain seq x y z
N MET A 1 0.15 -9.83 28.42
CA MET A 1 -1.31 -9.81 28.18
C MET A 1 -1.52 -9.59 26.69
N PRO A 2 -2.53 -10.19 26.04
CA PRO A 2 -2.80 -9.90 24.64
C PRO A 2 -3.12 -8.41 24.47
N ASN A 3 -2.60 -7.79 23.40
CA ASN A 3 -2.88 -6.40 23.07
C ASN A 3 -4.37 -6.25 22.77
N THR A 4 -5.09 -5.47 23.58
CA THR A 4 -6.54 -5.25 23.44
C THR A 4 -6.89 -4.52 22.15
N PHE A 5 -5.95 -3.82 21.53
CA PHE A 5 -6.12 -3.12 20.26
C PHE A 5 -5.74 -3.96 19.03
N GLY A 6 -5.33 -5.22 19.19
CA GLY A 6 -5.06 -6.08 18.04
C GLY A 6 -4.01 -5.52 17.05
N PRO A 7 -3.98 -6.04 15.81
CA PRO A 7 -2.99 -5.67 14.80
C PRO A 7 -3.46 -4.56 13.82
N SER A 8 -4.76 -4.25 13.73
CA SER A 8 -5.30 -3.26 12.79
C SER A 8 -5.34 -1.83 13.32
N PHE A 9 -5.32 -1.64 14.65
CA PHE A 9 -5.56 -0.34 15.28
C PHE A 9 -4.63 0.78 14.82
N ASP A 10 -3.35 0.48 14.60
CA ASP A 10 -2.37 1.45 14.11
C ASP A 10 -2.75 2.00 12.71
N SER A 11 -3.33 1.15 11.86
CA SER A 11 -3.83 1.57 10.53
C SER A 11 -5.10 2.41 10.63
N GLU A 12 -5.97 2.14 11.61
CA GLU A 12 -7.17 2.92 11.88
C GLU A 12 -6.82 4.33 12.38
N LEU A 13 -5.80 4.44 13.24
CA LEU A 13 -5.23 5.73 13.67
C LEU A 13 -4.60 6.51 12.51
N ALA A 14 -3.90 5.82 11.61
CA ALA A 14 -3.34 6.43 10.40
C ALA A 14 -4.44 7.02 9.50
N ALA A 15 -5.50 6.26 9.26
CA ALA A 15 -6.64 6.69 8.44
C ALA A 15 -7.36 7.89 9.05
N ALA A 16 -7.41 7.98 10.38
CA ALA A 16 -7.98 9.10 11.12
C ALA A 16 -7.04 10.33 11.20
N GLY A 17 -5.81 10.24 10.68
CA GLY A 17 -4.82 11.32 10.75
C GLY A 17 -4.28 11.57 12.16
N LEU A 18 -4.35 10.56 13.03
CA LEU A 18 -3.97 10.67 14.44
C LEU A 18 -2.50 10.28 14.69
N LEU A 19 -1.82 9.63 13.75
CA LEU A 19 -0.43 9.26 13.93
C LEU A 19 0.48 10.48 14.17
N GLY A 20 1.37 10.35 15.17
CA GLY A 20 2.29 11.41 15.56
C GLY A 20 1.69 12.47 16.51
N LEU A 21 0.41 12.38 16.85
CA LEU A 21 -0.20 13.23 17.88
C LEU A 21 0.24 12.78 19.29
N PRO A 22 0.22 13.70 20.28
CA PRO A 22 0.68 13.40 21.62
C PRO A 22 -0.39 12.59 22.38
N PHE A 23 -0.52 11.30 22.09
CA PHE A 23 -1.26 10.34 22.91
C PHE A 23 -0.51 9.01 22.97
N VAL A 24 -0.83 8.21 23.97
CA VAL A 24 -0.26 6.87 24.16
C VAL A 24 -1.41 5.90 24.40
N TRP A 25 -1.39 4.76 23.72
CA TRP A 25 -2.28 3.65 24.02
C TRP A 25 -1.50 2.50 24.66
N TYR A 26 -2.20 1.73 25.48
CA TYR A 26 -1.62 0.63 26.21
C TYR A 26 -2.27 -0.69 25.80
N ALA A 27 -1.55 -1.79 26.02
CA ALA A 27 -2.05 -3.12 25.68
C ALA A 27 -3.32 -3.54 26.45
N ASP A 28 -3.64 -2.84 27.54
CA ASP A 28 -4.84 -3.05 28.36
C ASP A 28 -6.11 -2.35 27.82
N GLY A 29 -6.01 -1.65 26.68
CA GLY A 29 -7.14 -0.93 26.09
C GLY A 29 -7.25 0.53 26.54
N THR A 30 -6.35 1.01 27.40
CA THR A 30 -6.36 2.40 27.90
C THR A 30 -5.67 3.35 26.93
N VAL A 31 -6.19 4.57 26.79
CA VAL A 31 -5.59 5.66 26.03
C VAL A 31 -5.36 6.86 26.94
N SER A 32 -4.14 7.40 26.92
CA SER A 32 -3.74 8.61 27.63
C SER A 32 -3.50 9.73 26.64
N TYR A 33 -4.19 10.85 26.81
CA TYR A 33 -4.00 12.05 25.99
C TYR A 33 -2.90 12.93 26.56
N GLY A 34 -2.07 13.49 25.69
CA GLY A 34 -1.16 14.59 26.01
C GLY A 34 -1.90 15.92 26.10
N GLU A 35 -1.28 16.89 26.76
CA GLU A 35 -1.89 18.19 27.08
C GLU A 35 -2.19 19.03 25.82
N ASP A 36 -1.43 18.83 24.74
CA ASP A 36 -1.57 19.58 23.48
C ASP A 36 -2.62 18.99 22.52
N LEU A 37 -3.31 17.90 22.90
CA LEU A 37 -4.31 17.26 22.05
C LEU A 37 -5.64 18.05 22.06
N THR A 38 -6.09 18.51 20.89
CA THR A 38 -7.32 19.32 20.81
C THR A 38 -8.57 18.50 21.19
N ALA A 39 -9.67 19.18 21.49
CA ALA A 39 -10.94 18.50 21.79
C ALA A 39 -11.45 17.70 20.59
N GLU A 40 -11.24 18.21 19.37
CA GLU A 40 -11.61 17.55 18.12
C GLU A 40 -10.77 16.29 17.91
N GLN A 41 -9.45 16.36 18.08
CA GLN A 41 -8.55 15.21 17.94
C GLN A 41 -8.87 14.10 18.95
N ARG A 42 -9.21 14.48 20.19
CA ARG A 42 -9.71 13.54 21.21
C ARG A 42 -11.00 12.86 20.78
N ALA A 43 -11.98 13.63 20.31
CA ALA A 43 -13.24 13.06 19.86
C ALA A 43 -13.06 12.08 18.68
N VAL A 44 -12.14 12.37 17.76
CA VAL A 44 -11.80 11.45 16.66
C VAL A 44 -11.12 10.18 17.19
N LEU A 45 -10.16 10.30 18.10
CA LEU A 45 -9.50 9.16 18.74
C LEU A 45 -10.50 8.27 19.50
N ASP A 46 -11.42 8.87 20.24
CA ASP A 46 -12.46 8.15 20.99
C ASP A 46 -13.41 7.40 20.05
N ALA A 47 -13.75 8.00 18.91
CA ALA A 47 -14.56 7.34 17.88
C ALA A 47 -13.82 6.14 17.25
N VAL A 48 -12.50 6.26 17.01
CA VAL A 48 -11.67 5.15 16.52
C VAL A 48 -11.62 4.02 17.54
N VAL A 49 -11.33 4.34 18.82
CA VAL A 49 -11.30 3.35 19.92
C VAL A 49 -12.65 2.65 20.08
N ALA A 50 -13.75 3.38 20.01
CA ALA A 50 -15.10 2.81 20.17
C ALA A 50 -15.53 1.93 18.98
N GLY A 51 -15.03 2.22 17.78
CA GLY A 51 -15.32 1.45 16.56
C GLY A 51 -14.34 0.32 16.26
N HIS A 52 -13.26 0.20 17.03
CA HIS A 52 -12.18 -0.74 16.79
C HIS A 52 -12.61 -2.20 17.05
N ASP A 53 -12.21 -3.10 16.15
CA ASP A 53 -12.33 -4.56 16.31
C ASP A 53 -10.94 -5.18 16.56
N PRO A 54 -10.63 -5.63 17.79
CA PRO A 54 -9.34 -6.23 18.15
C PRO A 54 -8.97 -7.48 17.37
N THR A 55 -9.95 -8.12 16.74
CA THR A 55 -9.76 -9.36 15.97
C THR A 55 -9.57 -9.11 14.49
N ALA A 56 -9.77 -7.87 14.02
CA ALA A 56 -9.56 -7.52 12.63
C ALA A 56 -8.08 -7.73 12.25
N PRO A 57 -7.80 -8.42 11.12
CA PRO A 57 -6.45 -8.57 10.64
C PRO A 57 -5.88 -7.20 10.24
N ALA A 58 -4.57 -7.01 10.40
CA ALA A 58 -3.90 -5.85 9.83
C ALA A 58 -4.15 -5.80 8.32
N PRO A 59 -4.38 -4.60 7.74
CA PRO A 59 -4.41 -4.45 6.29
C PRO A 59 -3.14 -5.03 5.67
N VAL A 60 -3.29 -5.76 4.56
CA VAL A 60 -2.11 -6.26 3.83
C VAL A 60 -1.37 -5.05 3.27
N ALA A 61 -0.16 -4.83 3.75
CA ALA A 61 0.68 -3.75 3.23
C ALA A 61 1.01 -4.03 1.76
N VAL A 62 0.57 -3.14 0.87
CA VAL A 62 0.94 -3.21 -0.55
C VAL A 62 2.40 -2.75 -0.68
N PRO A 63 3.29 -3.56 -1.24
CA PRO A 63 4.68 -3.16 -1.46
C PRO A 63 4.77 -1.94 -2.37
N GLU A 64 5.51 -0.92 -1.94
CA GLU A 64 5.79 0.28 -2.75
C GLU A 64 6.69 -0.03 -3.95
N THR A 65 7.56 -1.03 -3.80
CA THR A 65 8.50 -1.46 -4.83
C THR A 65 8.62 -2.97 -4.87
N VAL A 66 8.78 -3.50 -6.08
CA VAL A 66 9.16 -4.89 -6.32
C VAL A 66 10.29 -4.92 -7.33
N THR A 67 11.10 -5.97 -7.34
CA THR A 67 12.13 -6.10 -8.37
C THR A 67 11.49 -6.29 -9.74
N LYS A 68 12.23 -5.90 -10.79
CA LYS A 68 11.79 -6.10 -12.18
C LYS A 68 11.46 -7.57 -12.47
N TYR A 69 12.27 -8.48 -11.96
CA TYR A 69 12.05 -9.92 -12.10
C TYR A 69 10.72 -10.36 -11.48
N GLN A 70 10.47 -9.98 -10.22
CA GLN A 70 9.22 -10.31 -9.52
C GLN A 70 7.98 -9.79 -10.26
N ALA A 71 8.04 -8.54 -10.74
CA ALA A 71 6.97 -7.96 -11.56
C ALA A 71 6.74 -8.76 -12.86
N CYS A 72 7.80 -9.09 -13.60
CA CYS A 72 7.70 -9.88 -14.83
C CYS A 72 7.11 -11.27 -14.59
N VAL A 73 7.50 -11.96 -13.50
CA VAL A 73 6.97 -13.28 -13.14
C VAL A 73 5.47 -13.22 -12.89
N VAL A 74 5.00 -12.25 -12.10
CA VAL A 74 3.56 -12.09 -11.84
C VAL A 74 2.80 -11.71 -13.11
N LEU A 75 3.30 -10.74 -13.88
CA LEU A 75 2.70 -10.39 -15.17
C LEU A 75 2.59 -11.60 -16.10
N ALA A 76 3.60 -12.48 -16.14
CA ALA A 76 3.56 -13.70 -16.93
C ALA A 76 2.52 -14.70 -16.42
N ARG A 77 2.38 -14.87 -15.10
CA ARG A 77 1.35 -15.73 -14.49
C ARG A 77 -0.06 -15.29 -14.83
N HIS A 78 -0.28 -13.98 -14.94
CA HIS A 78 -1.57 -13.40 -15.34
C HIS A 78 -1.74 -13.28 -16.87
N GLY A 79 -0.75 -13.70 -17.66
CA GLY A 79 -0.78 -13.60 -19.13
C GLY A 79 -0.73 -12.17 -19.67
N LEU A 80 -0.26 -11.22 -18.84
CA LEU A 80 -0.21 -9.78 -19.15
C LEU A 80 1.18 -9.31 -19.61
N LEU A 81 2.23 -10.12 -19.44
CA LEU A 81 3.60 -9.71 -19.74
C LEU A 81 3.77 -9.25 -21.19
N ASP A 82 3.28 -10.03 -22.15
CA ASP A 82 3.38 -9.69 -23.58
C ASP A 82 2.64 -8.38 -23.90
N GLN A 83 1.52 -8.11 -23.23
CA GLN A 83 0.75 -6.87 -23.40
C GLN A 83 1.50 -5.66 -22.84
N VAL A 84 2.17 -5.81 -21.69
CA VAL A 84 3.01 -4.76 -21.11
C VAL A 84 4.20 -4.47 -22.02
N ASP A 85 4.87 -5.49 -22.52
CA ASP A 85 6.01 -5.32 -23.42
C ASP A 85 5.59 -4.64 -24.73
N ALA A 86 4.44 -5.02 -25.30
CA ALA A 86 3.88 -4.35 -26.47
C ALA A 86 3.54 -2.87 -26.20
N PHE A 87 2.98 -2.57 -25.03
CA PHE A 87 2.65 -1.20 -24.61
C PHE A 87 3.89 -0.29 -24.58
N PHE A 88 4.97 -0.73 -23.93
CA PHE A 88 6.20 0.06 -23.86
C PHE A 88 6.97 0.08 -25.19
N ALA A 89 6.93 -1.01 -25.97
CA ALA A 89 7.57 -1.06 -27.29
C ALA A 89 6.93 -0.09 -28.31
N ALA A 90 5.63 0.22 -28.15
CA ALA A 90 4.93 1.20 -28.97
C ALA A 90 5.35 2.65 -28.68
N MET A 91 6.01 2.92 -27.55
CA MET A 91 6.54 4.24 -27.22
C MET A 91 7.85 4.51 -27.97
N VAL A 92 8.15 5.80 -28.18
CA VAL A 92 9.45 6.21 -28.74
C VAL A 92 10.58 5.77 -27.82
N ALA A 93 11.73 5.38 -28.38
CA ALA A 93 12.85 4.83 -27.61
C ALA A 93 13.39 5.77 -26.52
N SER A 94 13.22 7.09 -26.68
CA SER A 94 13.61 8.11 -25.71
C SER A 94 12.53 8.43 -24.66
N ASP A 95 11.37 7.76 -24.70
CA ASP A 95 10.32 7.96 -23.68
C ASP A 95 10.82 7.43 -22.33
N GLN A 96 10.72 8.27 -21.30
CA GLN A 96 11.22 7.94 -19.96
C GLN A 96 10.50 6.72 -19.36
N ARG A 97 9.22 6.50 -19.68
CA ARG A 97 8.44 5.37 -19.16
C ARG A 97 8.90 4.07 -19.78
N ARG A 98 9.23 4.08 -21.08
CA ARG A 98 9.84 2.95 -21.78
C ARG A 98 11.22 2.65 -21.22
N LEU A 99 12.07 3.66 -21.05
CA LEU A 99 13.39 3.50 -20.43
C LEU A 99 13.27 2.95 -19.00
N ALA A 100 12.30 3.41 -18.21
CA ALA A 100 12.03 2.86 -16.88
C ALA A 100 11.61 1.39 -16.94
N TRP A 101 10.76 1.00 -17.90
CA TRP A 101 10.40 -0.39 -18.10
C TRP A 101 11.61 -1.25 -18.50
N GLU A 102 12.45 -0.78 -19.43
CA GLU A 102 13.58 -1.55 -19.97
C GLU A 102 14.78 -1.61 -19.02
N MET A 103 15.08 -0.51 -18.30
CA MET A 103 16.36 -0.34 -17.59
C MET A 103 16.23 -0.36 -16.06
N ALA A 104 15.04 -0.15 -15.49
CA ALA A 104 14.92 -0.10 -14.04
C ALA A 104 15.07 -1.49 -13.41
N ALA A 105 15.87 -1.57 -12.34
CA ALA A 105 16.01 -2.79 -11.55
C ALA A 105 14.77 -3.08 -10.68
N ALA A 106 13.98 -2.05 -10.38
CA ALA A 106 12.78 -2.13 -9.57
C ALA A 106 11.61 -1.40 -10.25
N VAL A 107 10.41 -1.94 -10.04
CA VAL A 107 9.14 -1.33 -10.44
C VAL A 107 8.53 -0.68 -9.21
N HIS A 108 8.24 0.62 -9.31
CA HIS A 108 7.60 1.38 -8.24
C HIS A 108 6.11 1.46 -8.50
N ARG A 109 5.28 1.22 -7.48
CA ARG A 109 3.82 1.24 -7.59
C ARG A 109 3.29 2.57 -8.12
N HIS A 110 3.88 3.67 -7.67
CA HIS A 110 3.48 5.03 -8.04
C HIS A 110 4.35 5.68 -9.12
N SER A 111 5.20 4.93 -9.84
CA SER A 111 5.94 5.52 -10.97
C SER A 111 5.01 5.80 -12.15
N GLU A 112 5.36 6.82 -12.93
CA GLU A 112 4.61 7.18 -14.14
C GLU A 112 4.50 6.01 -15.13
N SER A 113 5.52 5.16 -15.22
CA SER A 113 5.51 3.93 -16.03
C SER A 113 4.42 2.96 -15.61
N THR A 114 4.34 2.64 -14.32
CA THR A 114 3.34 1.74 -13.74
C THR A 114 1.94 2.33 -13.87
N LEU A 115 1.76 3.59 -13.48
CA LEU A 115 0.47 4.28 -13.56
C LEU A 115 -0.03 4.43 -15.00
N SER A 116 0.87 4.57 -15.98
CA SER A 116 0.50 4.57 -17.41
C SER A 116 0.11 3.19 -17.93
N ALA A 117 0.73 2.12 -17.40
CA ALA A 117 0.48 0.75 -17.85
C ALA A 117 -0.83 0.18 -17.30
N ILE A 118 -1.16 0.41 -16.02
CA ILE A 118 -2.38 -0.10 -15.35
C ILE A 118 -3.66 0.06 -16.20
N PRO A 119 -4.03 1.28 -16.66
CA PRO A 119 -5.25 1.46 -17.46
C PRO A 119 -5.15 0.81 -18.85
N HIS A 120 -3.95 0.72 -19.44
CA HIS A 120 -3.76 0.06 -20.73
C HIS A 120 -3.99 -1.45 -20.65
N LEU A 121 -3.64 -2.06 -19.52
CA LEU A 121 -3.87 -3.48 -19.23
C LEU A 121 -5.31 -3.78 -18.81
N GLY A 122 -6.16 -2.75 -18.67
CA GLY A 122 -7.53 -2.90 -18.18
C GLY A 122 -7.60 -3.30 -16.69
N LEU A 123 -6.56 -2.99 -15.92
CA LEU A 123 -6.50 -3.29 -14.49
C LEU A 123 -7.13 -2.15 -13.68
N SER A 124 -7.88 -2.51 -12.63
CA SER A 124 -8.22 -1.59 -11.54
C SER A 124 -7.05 -1.41 -10.58
N GLU A 125 -7.06 -0.33 -9.80
CA GLU A 125 -6.04 -0.08 -8.76
C GLU A 125 -5.94 -1.25 -7.77
N ALA A 126 -7.07 -1.79 -7.32
CA ALA A 126 -7.10 -2.94 -6.40
C ALA A 126 -6.47 -4.21 -7.01
N GLN A 127 -6.63 -4.42 -8.31
CA GLN A 127 -5.98 -5.54 -9.01
C GLN A 127 -4.48 -5.31 -9.15
N ALA A 128 -4.06 -4.09 -9.50
CA ALA A 128 -2.64 -3.74 -9.55
C ALA A 128 -1.99 -3.95 -8.17
N ASP A 129 -2.62 -3.49 -7.09
CA ASP A 129 -2.15 -3.67 -5.72
C ASP A 129 -2.02 -5.14 -5.34
N SER A 130 -3.01 -5.95 -5.71
CA SER A 130 -2.97 -7.41 -5.49
C SER A 130 -1.78 -8.05 -6.21
N MET A 131 -1.43 -7.57 -7.41
CA MET A 131 -0.25 -8.05 -8.15
C MET A 131 1.07 -7.60 -7.51
N PHE A 132 1.15 -6.40 -6.94
CA PHE A 132 2.32 -5.96 -6.17
C PHE A 132 2.51 -6.82 -4.92
N ILE A 133 1.42 -7.13 -4.20
CA ILE A 133 1.45 -8.06 -3.07
C ILE A 133 1.96 -9.43 -3.54
N GLU A 134 1.40 -9.98 -4.61
CA GLU A 134 1.86 -11.28 -5.16
C GLU A 134 3.33 -11.25 -5.55
N ALA A 135 3.79 -10.17 -6.20
CA ALA A 135 5.16 -10.03 -6.67
C ALA A 135 6.16 -10.00 -5.52
N SER A 136 5.81 -9.44 -4.35
CA SER A 136 6.68 -9.50 -3.17
C SER A 136 6.92 -10.90 -2.62
N GLN A 137 6.07 -11.87 -2.99
CA GLN A 137 6.17 -13.27 -2.56
C GLN A 137 6.97 -14.14 -3.56
N VAL A 138 7.45 -13.57 -4.66
CA VAL A 138 8.28 -14.28 -5.64
C VAL A 138 9.74 -14.27 -5.19
N GLU A 139 10.31 -15.47 -5.03
CA GLU A 139 11.71 -15.74 -4.65
C GLU A 139 12.71 -15.47 -5.78
#